data_AF-A0A3D0TPF3-F1
#
_entry.id   AF-A0A3D0TPF3-F1
#
_cell.length_a   1.000
_cell.length_b   1.000
_cell.length_c   1.000
_cell.angle_alpha   90.00
_cell.angle_beta   90.00
_cell.angle_gamma   90.00
#
_symmetry.space_group_name_H-M   'P 1'
#
loop_
_entity.id
_entity.type
_entity.pdbx_description
1 polymer ?
#
loop_
_entity_poly.entity_id
_entity_poly.type
_entity_poly.pdbx_seq_one_letter_code
_entity_poly.pdbx_strand_id
1 'polypeptide(L)' 'MEEQLRQAQEQLISMPAAQVVMNHLIGLFELAALHLRRDPPALDEARLPIDAVSVLLDGLGDRLPESEAVATAL' A
#
# COMPACT_ATOMS: atom_id res chain seq x y z
N MET A 1 -12.81 6.06 23.04
CA MET A 1 -11.74 5.41 22.26
C MET A 1 -12.20 4.06 21.72
N GLU A 2 -12.75 3.17 22.55
CA GLU A 2 -13.30 1.87 22.09
C GLU A 2 -14.38 2.01 21.00
N GLU A 3 -15.31 2.95 21.17
CA GLU A 3 -16.37 3.19 20.16
C GLU A 3 -15.81 3.67 18.81
N GLN A 4 -14.77 4.50 18.82
CA GLN A 4 -14.14 4.98 17.59
C GLN A 4 -13.40 3.85 16.85
N LEU A 5 -12.73 2.96 17.60
CA LEU A 5 -12.10 1.76 17.05
C LEU A 5 -13.13 0.82 16.42
N ARG A 6 -14.25 0.59 17.10
CA ARG A 6 -15.34 -0.23 16.59
C ARG A 6 -15.92 0.33 15.30
N GLN A 7 -16.20 1.63 15.26
CA GLN A 7 -16.68 2.30 14.04
C GLN A 7 -15.68 2.20 12.88
N ALA A 8 -14.39 2.38 13.15
CA ALA A 8 -13.36 2.24 12.12
C ALA A 8 -13.28 0.81 11.58
N GLN A 9 -13.41 -0.21 12.44
CA GLN A 9 -13.44 -1.62 12.02
C GLN A 9 -14.68 -1.94 11.18
N GLU A 10 -15.86 -1.45 11.58
CA GLU A 10 -17.11 -1.62 10.82
C GLU A 10 -17.00 -1.00 9.42
N GLN A 11 -16.42 0.20 9.33
CA GLN A 11 -16.13 0.84 8.05
C GLN A 11 -15.16 0.01 7.20
N LEU A 12 -14.07 -0.49 7.79
CA LEU A 12 -13.10 -1.32 7.08
C LEU A 12 -13.73 -2.60 6.50
N ILE A 13 -14.57 -3.29 7.28
CA ILE A 13 -15.23 -4.52 6.85
C ILE A 13 -16.33 -4.26 5.81
N SER A 14 -16.87 -3.03 5.76
CA SER A 14 -17.83 -2.63 4.73
C SER A 14 -17.21 -2.45 3.34
N MET A 15 -15.88 -2.32 3.24
CA MET A 15 -15.16 -2.14 1.98
C MET A 15 -14.74 -3.51 1.39
N PRO A 16 -14.69 -3.66 0.05
CA PRO A 16 -14.12 -4.85 -0.56
C PRO A 16 -12.65 -5.04 -0.16
N ALA A 17 -12.31 -6.23 0.35
CA ALA A 17 -10.96 -6.53 0.83
C ALA A 17 -9.88 -6.26 -0.23
N ALA A 18 -10.17 -6.53 -1.51
CA ALA A 18 -9.24 -6.29 -2.62
C ALA A 18 -8.90 -4.79 -2.78
N GLN A 19 -9.87 -3.89 -2.55
CA GLN A 19 -9.64 -2.43 -2.59
C GLN A 19 -8.82 -1.96 -1.39
N VAL A 20 -9.10 -2.50 -0.20
CA VAL A 20 -8.32 -2.20 1.01
C VAL A 20 -6.87 -2.65 0.85
N VAL A 21 -6.65 -3.87 0.34
CA VAL A 21 -5.31 -4.39 0.05
C VAL A 21 -4.59 -3.54 -1.00
N MET A 22 -5.26 -3.14 -2.08
CA MET A 22 -4.68 -2.25 -3.09
C MET A 22 -4.28 -0.90 -2.51
N ASN A 23 -5.13 -0.32 -1.65
CA ASN A 23 -4.81 0.93 -0.95
C ASN A 23 -3.55 0.81 -0.07
N HIS A 24 -3.37 -0.33 0.62
CA HIS A 24 -2.13 -0.58 1.36
C HIS A 24 -0.91 -0.73 0.44
N LEU A 25 -1.08 -1.35 -0.73
CA LEU A 25 -0.04 -1.52 -1.74
C LEU A 25 0.43 -0.16 -2.29
N ILE A 26 -0.51 0.74 -2.58
CA ILE A 26 -0.24 2.15 -2.92
C ILE A 26 0.50 2.85 -1.77
N GLY A 27 0.04 2.69 -0.54
CA GLY A 27 0.69 3.30 0.63
C GLY A 27 2.14 2.84 0.84
N LEU A 28 2.45 1.56 0.57
CA LEU A 28 3.82 1.05 0.59
C LEU A 28 4.68 1.68 -0.51
N PHE A 29 4.14 1.79 -1.73
CA PHE A 29 4.82 2.46 -2.84
C PHE A 29 5.12 3.93 -2.53
N GLU A 30 4.14 4.66 -2.00
CA GLU A 30 4.31 6.06 -1.58
C GLU A 30 5.36 6.20 -0.47
N LEU A 31 5.36 5.29 0.51
CA LEU A 31 6.36 5.27 1.57
C LEU A 31 7.78 5.11 1.01
N ALA A 32 7.98 4.17 0.08
CA ALA A 32 9.25 4.03 -0.62
C ALA A 32 9.64 5.34 -1.32
N ALA A 33 8.71 5.95 -2.07
CA ALA A 33 8.94 7.20 -2.77
C ALA A 33 9.32 8.35 -1.82
N LEU A 34 8.70 8.45 -0.64
CA LEU A 34 9.05 9.45 0.37
C LEU A 34 10.50 9.29 0.88
N HIS A 35 10.96 8.05 1.11
CA HIS A 35 12.35 7.80 1.53
C HIS A 35 13.36 8.11 0.42
N LEU A 36 13.02 7.81 -0.84
CA LEU A 36 13.85 8.11 -2.01
C LEU A 36 13.96 9.60 -2.31
N ARG A 37 12.92 10.40 -2.00
CA ARG A 37 12.90 11.86 -2.22
C ARG A 37 13.65 12.68 -1.17
N ARG A 38 14.21 12.04 -0.13
CA ARG A 38 15.03 12.72 0.87
C ARG A 38 16.35 13.19 0.25
N ASP A 39 16.99 14.16 0.90
CA ASP A 39 18.33 14.64 0.54
C ASP A 39 19.26 14.55 1.76
N PRO A 40 20.18 13.56 1.82
CA PRO A 40 20.38 12.49 0.84
C PRO A 40 19.27 11.42 0.90
N PRO A 41 19.05 10.65 -0.20
CA PRO A 41 18.07 9.56 -0.23
C PRO A 41 18.33 8.50 0.83
N ALA A 42 17.28 8.06 1.54
CA ALA A 42 17.38 7.00 2.55
C ALA A 42 17.15 5.62 1.91
N LEU A 43 18.17 5.11 1.21
CA LEU A 43 18.07 3.88 0.42
C LEU A 43 17.72 2.64 1.26
N ASP A 44 18.29 2.51 2.45
CA ASP A 44 18.03 1.37 3.34
C ASP A 44 16.57 1.34 3.81
N GLU A 45 16.00 2.51 4.13
CA GLU A 45 14.60 2.64 4.53
C GLU A 45 13.63 2.48 3.35
N ALA A 46 14.02 2.93 2.15
CA ALA A 46 13.20 2.75 0.94
C ALA A 46 13.11 1.29 0.52
N ARG A 47 14.09 0.46 0.85
CA ARG A 47 14.18 -0.93 0.39
C ARG A 47 13.03 -1.80 0.91
N LEU A 48 12.73 -1.73 2.20
CA LEU A 48 11.71 -2.57 2.82
C LEU A 48 10.31 -2.42 2.16
N PRO A 49 9.77 -1.20 1.96
CA PRO A 49 8.49 -1.04 1.29
C PRO A 49 8.53 -1.47 -0.20
N ILE A 50 9.66 -1.31 -0.89
CA ILE A 50 9.83 -1.81 -2.28
C ILE A 50 9.73 -3.34 -2.31
N ASP A 51 10.51 -4.01 -1.47
CA ASP A 51 10.51 -5.48 -1.39
C ASP A 51 9.11 -6.02 -1.01
N ALA A 52 8.40 -5.33 -0.10
CA ALA A 52 7.03 -5.68 0.26
C ALA A 52 6.04 -5.55 -0.90
N VAL A 53 6.14 -4.49 -1.71
CA VAL A 53 5.33 -4.32 -2.92
C VAL A 53 5.58 -5.46 -3.90
N SER A 54 6.85 -5.81 -4.16
CA SER A 54 7.19 -6.91 -5.06
C SER A 54 6.58 -8.24 -4.60
N VAL A 55 6.72 -8.59 -3.32
CA VAL A 55 6.14 -9.84 -2.76
C VAL A 55 4.62 -9.88 -2.92
N LEU A 56 3.93 -8.76 -2.71
CA LEU A 56 2.48 -8.68 -2.85
C LEU A 56 2.02 -8.80 -4.30
N LEU A 57 2.72 -8.14 -5.24
CA LEU A 57 2.40 -8.23 -6.66
C LEU A 57 2.60 -9.65 -7.18
N ASP A 58 3.74 -10.27 -6.85
CA ASP A 58 4.07 -11.64 -7.26
C ASP A 58 3.10 -12.67 -6.66
N GLY A 59 2.68 -12.47 -5.40
CA GLY A 59 1.83 -13.41 -4.68
C GLY A 59 0.32 -13.28 -4.96
N LEU A 60 -0.15 -12.09 -5.37
CA LEU A 60 -1.58 -11.82 -5.54
C LEU A 60 -2.02 -11.80 -7.00
N GLY A 61 -1.16 -11.39 -7.94
CA GLY A 61 -1.46 -11.36 -9.37
C GLY A 61 -2.85 -10.77 -9.69
N ASP A 62 -3.65 -11.54 -10.43
CA ASP A 62 -5.00 -11.17 -10.90
C ASP A 62 -6.05 -10.93 -9.79
N ARG A 63 -5.71 -11.19 -8.52
CA ARG A 63 -6.59 -10.88 -7.38
C ARG A 63 -6.58 -9.39 -7.02
N LEU A 64 -5.58 -8.65 -7.49
CA LEU A 64 -5.50 -7.21 -7.30
C LEU A 64 -6.39 -6.52 -8.33
N PRO A 65 -7.24 -5.55 -7.92
CA PRO A 65 -8.04 -4.79 -8.86
C PRO A 65 -7.12 -3.94 -9.75
N GLU A 66 -7.57 -3.61 -10.96
CA GLU A 66 -6.88 -2.58 -11.74
C GLU A 66 -6.91 -1.25 -10.97
N SER A 67 -5.75 -0.60 -10.86
CA SER A 67 -5.61 0.70 -10.20
C SER A 67 -4.92 1.68 -11.12
N GLU A 68 -5.60 2.77 -11.46
CA GLU A 68 -5.03 3.87 -12.25
C GLU A 68 -3.78 4.47 -11.60
N ALA A 69 -3.71 4.47 -10.27
CA ALA A 69 -2.57 4.99 -9.50
C ALA A 69 -1.29 4.15 -9.69
N VAL A 70 -1.43 2.83 -9.86
CA VAL A 70 -0.29 1.94 -10.15
C VAL A 70 0.04 1.94 -11.64
N ALA A 71 -0.98 2.01 -12.50
CA ALA A 71 -0.80 2.06 -13.96
C ALA A 71 -0.07 3.32 -14.44
N THR A 72 -0.15 4.43 -13.71
CA THR A 72 0.58 5.67 -14.03
C THR A 72 1.98 5.74 -13.42
N ALA A 73 2.34 4.80 -12.56
CA ALA A 73 3.65 4.73 -11.90
C ALA A 73 4.66 3.82 -12.61
N LEU A 74 4.22 3.02 -13.59
CA LEU A 74 5.03 2.19 -14.50
C LEU A 74 5.19 2.86 -15.86
#